data_AF-A0A318PWB1-F1
#
_entry.id   AF-A0A318PWB1-F1
#
_cell.length_a   1.000
_cell.length_b   1.000
_cell.length_c   1.000
_cell.angle_alpha   90.00
_cell.angle_beta   90.00
_cell.angle_gamma   90.00
#
_symmetry.space_group_name_H-M   'P 1'
#
loop_
_entity.id
_entity.type
_entity.pdbx_description
1 polymer ?
#
loop_
_entity_poly.entity_id
_entity_poly.type
_entity_poly.pdbx_seq_one_letter_code
_entity_poly.pdbx_strand_id
1 'polypeptide(L)'
;MERFTVSLFARPLLFTLPALVALPAYVCTPAQAQSLATQKVQRAMDVLHFKPDAASQPCLDKLQELHKVQAVIEKASEGNRDPDLSLAHDVMESDYEDATESCVPDAAKLCNGKQFQSDAHFRQSCESLDAVMSIDGSTEGEEMATPPEGSSPSDGSGG
;
A
#
# COMPACT_ATOMS: atom_id res chain seq x y z
N MET A 1 53.86 -24.99 36.21
CA MET A 1 54.10 -26.17 35.34
C MET A 1 52.70 -26.62 34.95
N GLU A 2 52.25 -26.69 33.69
CA GLU A 2 52.96 -26.92 32.43
C GLU A 2 52.24 -26.20 31.26
N ARG A 3 53.03 -25.84 30.26
CA ARG A 3 52.60 -25.37 28.95
C ARG A 3 52.57 -26.60 28.05
N PHE A 4 51.50 -26.85 27.30
CA PHE A 4 51.59 -27.69 26.12
C PHE A 4 51.00 -27.00 24.89
N THR A 5 51.92 -26.82 23.97
CA THR A 5 51.84 -26.17 22.67
C THR A 5 51.13 -27.08 21.67
N VAL A 6 50.39 -26.42 20.77
CA VAL A 6 49.76 -26.83 19.51
C VAL A 6 50.41 -28.02 18.78
N SER A 7 49.57 -28.91 18.22
CA SER A 7 49.86 -29.47 16.89
C SER A 7 48.56 -29.72 16.10
N LEU A 8 48.46 -29.04 14.97
CA LEU A 8 47.53 -29.27 13.86
C LEU A 8 47.77 -30.67 13.28
N PHE A 9 46.73 -31.38 12.83
CA PHE A 9 46.64 -31.98 11.48
C PHE A 9 45.38 -32.86 11.37
N ALA A 10 44.76 -32.80 10.19
CA ALA A 10 43.74 -33.70 9.64
C ALA A 10 42.25 -33.46 10.01
N ARG A 11 41.65 -32.48 9.33
CA ARG A 11 40.28 -32.58 8.79
C ARG A 11 40.31 -33.60 7.64
N PRO A 12 39.26 -34.42 7.38
CA PRO A 12 38.05 -33.86 6.79
C PRO A 12 36.69 -34.52 7.14
N LEU A 13 35.66 -33.69 6.99
CA LEU A 13 34.31 -33.96 6.47
C LEU A 13 33.37 -34.92 7.24
N LEU A 14 32.38 -34.34 7.91
CA LEU A 14 30.96 -34.38 7.53
C LEU A 14 30.12 -34.02 8.76
N PHE A 15 29.60 -32.80 8.79
CA PHE A 15 28.25 -32.45 9.27
C PHE A 15 28.10 -30.92 9.19
N THR A 16 27.84 -30.42 8.00
CA THR A 16 27.32 -29.07 7.82
C THR A 16 25.81 -29.13 8.09
N LEU A 17 25.40 -28.84 9.32
CA LEU A 17 24.07 -28.28 9.56
C LEU A 17 24.19 -26.77 9.39
N PRO A 18 23.65 -26.16 8.31
CA PRO A 18 23.32 -24.76 8.38
C PRO A 18 22.02 -24.68 9.20
N ALA A 19 22.14 -24.40 10.50
CA ALA A 19 21.02 -23.82 11.23
C ALA A 19 20.81 -22.41 10.67
N LEU A 20 20.03 -22.32 9.59
CA LEU A 20 19.39 -21.09 9.16
C LEU A 20 18.49 -20.63 10.30
N VAL A 21 19.05 -19.83 11.20
CA VAL A 21 18.27 -19.10 12.18
C VAL A 21 17.42 -18.12 11.39
N ALA A 22 16.12 -18.40 11.40
CA ALA A 22 15.07 -17.66 10.77
C ALA A 22 15.26 -16.16 11.03
N LEU A 23 15.49 -15.41 9.95
CA LEU A 23 15.10 -14.00 9.95
C LEU A 23 13.60 -13.97 10.24
N PRO A 24 13.10 -13.02 11.05
CA PRO A 24 11.70 -12.71 11.00
C PRO A 24 11.43 -12.35 9.54
N ALA A 25 10.69 -13.21 8.85
CA ALA A 25 9.94 -12.79 7.71
C ALA A 25 9.12 -11.61 8.23
N TYR A 26 9.62 -10.40 7.93
CA TYR A 26 8.71 -9.34 7.55
C TYR A 26 7.78 -10.02 6.58
N VAL A 27 6.62 -10.40 7.09
CA VAL A 27 5.41 -10.55 6.29
C VAL A 27 5.28 -9.22 5.59
N CYS A 28 5.95 -9.13 4.44
CA CYS A 28 5.50 -8.33 3.34
C CYS A 28 4.17 -8.99 3.01
N THR A 29 3.13 -8.56 3.72
CA THR A 29 1.79 -8.53 3.18
C THR A 29 1.95 -8.06 1.74
N PRO A 30 1.33 -8.75 0.76
CA PRO A 30 1.42 -8.31 -0.61
C PRO A 30 1.13 -6.81 -0.57
N ALA A 31 2.06 -6.04 -1.11
CA ALA A 31 1.79 -4.67 -1.47
C ALA A 31 0.58 -4.77 -2.40
N GLN A 32 -0.62 -4.68 -1.82
CA GLN A 32 -1.77 -4.17 -2.52
C GLN A 32 -1.22 -2.91 -3.13
N ALA A 33 -1.14 -2.87 -4.46
CA ALA A 33 -0.82 -1.63 -5.14
C ALA A 33 -1.86 -0.65 -4.62
N GLN A 34 -1.46 0.18 -3.65
CA GLN A 34 -2.39 1.06 -2.97
C GLN A 34 -2.88 2.02 -4.04
N SER A 35 -4.19 2.16 -4.14
CA SER A 35 -4.77 3.10 -5.08
C SER A 35 -4.19 4.49 -4.82
N LEU A 36 -4.20 5.32 -5.86
CA LEU A 36 -3.75 6.70 -5.74
C LEU A 36 -4.55 7.43 -4.65
N ALA A 37 -5.85 7.17 -4.53
CA ALA A 37 -6.70 7.72 -3.47
C ALA A 37 -6.23 7.31 -2.07
N THR A 38 -5.92 6.03 -1.85
CA THR A 38 -5.34 5.54 -0.58
C THR A 38 -4.04 6.28 -0.25
N GLN A 39 -3.14 6.42 -1.23
CA GLN A 39 -1.87 7.10 -1.03
C GLN A 39 -2.08 8.59 -0.70
N LYS A 40 -3.01 9.25 -1.37
CA LYS A 40 -3.38 10.66 -1.14
C LYS A 40 -3.88 10.89 0.29
N VAL A 41 -4.79 10.04 0.77
CA VAL A 41 -5.29 10.10 2.15
C VAL A 41 -4.19 9.83 3.17
N GLN A 42 -3.35 8.82 2.96
CA GLN A 42 -2.25 8.52 3.88
C GLN A 42 -1.29 9.71 4.04
N ARG A 43 -0.91 10.35 2.93
CA ARG A 43 -0.02 11.53 2.97
C ARG A 43 -0.70 12.73 3.64
N ALA A 44 -2.01 12.90 3.47
CA ALA A 44 -2.76 13.93 4.16
C ALA A 44 -2.77 13.68 5.68
N MET A 45 -2.91 12.43 6.10
CA MET A 45 -2.86 12.05 7.52
C MET A 45 -1.48 12.22 8.14
N ASP A 46 -0.41 11.94 7.39
CA ASP A 46 0.97 12.18 7.84
C ASP A 46 1.19 13.67 8.19
N VAL A 47 0.58 14.59 7.43
CA VAL A 47 0.60 16.04 7.70
C VAL A 47 -0.33 16.41 8.87
N LEU A 48 -1.55 15.90 8.89
CA LEU A 48 -2.54 16.22 9.93
C LEU A 48 -2.16 15.67 11.31
N HIS A 49 -1.30 14.66 11.39
CA HIS A 49 -0.76 14.15 12.67
C HIS A 49 -0.01 15.20 13.49
N PHE A 50 0.55 16.24 12.86
CA PHE A 50 1.20 17.33 13.59
C PHE A 50 0.21 18.26 14.29
N LYS A 51 -1.04 18.31 13.79
CA LYS A 51 -2.12 19.12 14.36
C LYS A 51 -3.47 18.47 14.06
N PRO A 52 -3.91 17.51 14.87
CA PRO A 52 -5.15 16.76 14.60
C PRO A 52 -6.39 17.67 14.57
N ASP A 53 -6.38 18.78 15.32
CA ASP A 53 -7.45 19.79 15.30
C ASP A 53 -7.56 20.56 13.97
N ALA A 54 -6.60 20.37 13.05
CA ALA A 54 -6.67 20.94 11.70
C ALA A 54 -7.52 20.08 10.76
N ALA A 55 -7.79 18.83 11.10
CA ALA A 55 -8.70 17.98 10.34
C ALA A 55 -10.14 18.48 10.55
N SER A 56 -10.85 18.76 9.46
CA SER A 56 -12.25 19.13 9.53
C SER A 56 -13.11 17.92 9.87
N GLN A 57 -14.30 18.17 10.42
CA GLN A 57 -15.26 17.12 10.73
C GLN A 57 -15.56 16.21 9.51
N PRO A 58 -15.76 16.74 8.28
CA PRO A 58 -15.91 15.90 7.09
C PRO A 58 -14.76 14.91 6.86
N CYS A 59 -13.50 15.33 7.04
CA CYS A 59 -12.35 14.42 6.90
C CYS A 59 -12.41 13.29 7.95
N LEU A 60 -12.72 13.63 9.21
CA LEU A 60 -12.83 12.65 10.28
C LEU A 60 -13.98 11.66 10.06
N ASP A 61 -15.13 12.16 9.59
CA ASP A 61 -16.30 11.32 9.28
C ASP A 61 -15.97 10.33 8.16
N LYS A 62 -15.25 10.76 7.11
CA LYS A 62 -14.82 9.88 6.00
C LYS A 62 -13.78 8.84 6.41
N LEU A 63 -12.82 9.20 7.26
CA LEU A 63 -11.89 8.23 7.83
C LEU A 63 -12.61 7.20 8.71
N GLN A 64 -13.69 7.58 9.38
CA GLN A 64 -14.51 6.66 10.14
C GLN A 64 -15.26 5.66 9.25
N GLU A 65 -15.81 6.11 8.12
CA GLU A 65 -16.43 5.21 7.13
C GLU A 65 -15.40 4.21 6.57
N LEU A 66 -14.20 4.69 6.18
CA LEU A 66 -13.11 3.82 5.75
C LEU A 66 -12.78 2.71 6.76
N HIS A 67 -12.70 3.04 8.05
CA HIS A 67 -12.46 2.03 9.09
C HIS A 67 -13.61 1.04 9.25
N LYS A 68 -14.86 1.47 9.06
CA LYS A 68 -16.01 0.56 9.10
C LYS A 68 -15.97 -0.44 7.95
N VAL A 69 -15.64 0.02 6.74
CA VAL A 69 -15.56 -0.84 5.56
C VAL A 69 -14.39 -1.83 5.68
N GLN A 70 -13.24 -1.40 6.20
CA GLN A 70 -12.12 -2.31 6.51
C GLN A 70 -12.53 -3.42 7.49
N ALA A 71 -13.31 -3.10 8.53
CA ALA A 71 -13.82 -4.10 9.48
C ALA A 71 -14.81 -5.08 8.81
N VAL A 72 -15.61 -4.61 7.84
CA VAL A 72 -16.47 -5.48 7.04
C VAL A 72 -15.64 -6.42 6.17
N ILE A 73 -14.59 -5.92 5.50
CA ILE A 73 -13.68 -6.72 4.69
C ILE A 73 -12.97 -7.78 5.55
N GLU A 74 -12.44 -7.41 6.72
CA GLU A 74 -11.77 -8.35 7.62
C GLU A 74 -12.71 -9.49 8.04
N LYS A 75 -13.92 -9.15 8.48
CA LYS A 75 -14.95 -10.13 8.84
C LYS A 75 -15.37 -11.00 7.66
N ALA A 76 -15.52 -10.41 6.48
CA ALA A 76 -15.89 -11.15 5.28
C ALA A 76 -14.74 -12.01 4.75
N SER A 77 -13.48 -11.70 5.08
CA SER A 77 -12.30 -12.49 4.71
C SER A 77 -12.15 -13.76 5.56
N GLU A 78 -12.67 -13.74 6.78
CA GLU A 78 -12.77 -14.90 7.66
C GLU A 78 -13.88 -15.86 7.21
N GLY A 79 -14.88 -15.34 6.49
CA GLY A 79 -15.91 -16.11 5.78
C GLY A 79 -15.44 -16.52 4.38
N ASN A 80 -15.71 -17.74 3.97
CA ASN A 80 -15.29 -18.26 2.67
C ASN A 80 -15.85 -17.43 1.49
N ARG A 81 -14.99 -16.66 0.80
CA ARG A 81 -15.18 -15.95 -0.50
C ARG A 81 -16.63 -15.55 -0.84
N ASP A 82 -17.04 -14.42 -0.29
CA ASP A 82 -18.34 -13.81 -0.52
C ASP A 82 -18.24 -12.71 -1.59
N PRO A 83 -19.17 -12.58 -2.57
CA PRO A 83 -19.31 -11.37 -3.41
C PRO A 83 -19.32 -10.06 -2.60
N ASP A 84 -19.71 -10.12 -1.33
CA ASP A 84 -19.63 -8.99 -0.39
C ASP A 84 -18.20 -8.45 -0.23
N LEU A 85 -17.14 -9.27 -0.43
CA LEU A 85 -15.75 -8.81 -0.39
C LEU A 85 -15.41 -7.87 -1.54
N SER A 86 -15.83 -8.21 -2.77
CA SER A 86 -15.56 -7.36 -3.94
C SER A 86 -16.29 -6.03 -3.81
N LEU A 87 -17.56 -6.07 -3.41
CA LEU A 87 -18.34 -4.87 -3.17
C LEU A 87 -17.73 -4.01 -2.05
N ALA A 88 -17.27 -4.63 -0.96
CA ALA A 88 -16.63 -3.89 0.12
C ALA A 88 -15.30 -3.24 -0.33
N HIS A 89 -14.54 -3.88 -1.23
CA HIS A 89 -13.37 -3.26 -1.85
C HIS A 89 -13.74 -2.05 -2.72
N ASP A 90 -14.78 -2.13 -3.53
CA ASP A 90 -15.24 -1.01 -4.36
C ASP A 90 -15.75 0.17 -3.53
N VAL A 91 -16.51 -0.12 -2.47
CA VAL A 91 -16.99 0.91 -1.51
C VAL A 91 -15.80 1.52 -0.77
N MET A 92 -14.81 0.72 -0.36
CA MET A 92 -13.61 1.23 0.29
C MET A 92 -12.84 2.19 -0.63
N GLU A 93 -12.71 1.85 -1.91
CA GLU A 93 -12.06 2.74 -2.89
C GLU A 93 -12.81 4.06 -3.05
N SER A 94 -14.14 4.01 -3.18
CA SER A 94 -14.99 5.21 -3.21
C SER A 94 -14.86 6.05 -1.94
N ASP A 95 -14.77 5.42 -0.77
CA ASP A 95 -14.58 6.11 0.50
C ASP A 95 -13.17 6.77 0.59
N TYR A 96 -12.15 6.20 -0.05
CA TYR A 96 -10.83 6.82 -0.15
C TYR A 96 -10.82 8.04 -1.07
N GLU A 97 -11.59 8.01 -2.16
CA GLU A 97 -11.80 9.18 -3.03
C GLU A 97 -12.52 10.30 -2.26
N ASP A 98 -13.61 9.98 -1.56
CA ASP A 98 -14.33 10.93 -0.71
C ASP A 98 -13.47 11.50 0.44
N ALA A 99 -12.63 10.65 1.05
CA ALA A 99 -11.66 11.07 2.07
C ALA A 99 -10.58 11.97 1.46
N THR A 100 -10.17 11.73 0.21
CA THR A 100 -9.22 12.61 -0.50
C THR A 100 -9.80 14.02 -0.66
N GLU A 101 -11.07 14.15 -1.05
CA GLU A 101 -11.73 15.45 -1.25
C GLU A 101 -11.83 16.29 0.03
N SER A 102 -11.84 15.65 1.19
CA SER A 102 -12.00 16.32 2.50
C SER A 102 -10.68 16.48 3.25
N CYS A 103 -9.84 15.44 3.31
CA CYS A 103 -8.62 15.44 4.12
C CYS A 103 -7.44 16.15 3.43
N VAL A 104 -7.31 16.06 2.10
CA VAL A 104 -6.19 16.71 1.39
C VAL A 104 -6.25 18.24 1.51
N PRO A 105 -7.40 18.91 1.33
CA PRO A 105 -7.46 20.36 1.50
C PRO A 105 -7.10 20.82 2.92
N ASP A 106 -7.41 20.05 3.95
CA ASP A 106 -7.07 20.38 5.33
C ASP A 106 -5.58 20.23 5.61
N ALA A 107 -4.98 19.14 5.10
CA ALA A 107 -3.53 18.95 5.13
C ALA A 107 -2.81 20.08 4.35
N ALA A 108 -3.30 20.45 3.18
CA ALA A 108 -2.75 21.55 2.37
C ALA A 108 -2.85 22.90 3.10
N LYS A 109 -3.98 23.20 3.76
CA LYS A 109 -4.11 24.40 4.61
C LYS A 109 -3.07 24.40 5.73
N LEU A 110 -2.83 23.25 6.35
CA LEU A 110 -1.82 23.13 7.41
C LEU A 110 -0.41 23.37 6.86
N CYS A 111 -0.07 22.78 5.71
CA CYS A 111 1.21 22.98 5.01
C CYS A 111 1.48 24.44 4.61
N ASN A 112 0.43 25.18 4.26
CA ASN A 112 0.52 26.62 3.95
C ASN A 112 0.63 27.51 5.21
N GLY A 113 0.43 26.94 6.39
CA GLY A 113 0.59 27.63 7.67
C GLY A 113 2.05 27.84 8.07
N LYS A 114 2.29 28.69 9.07
CA LYS A 114 3.64 28.93 9.64
C LYS A 114 3.96 28.07 10.87
N GLN A 115 2.98 27.33 11.39
CA GLN A 115 3.03 26.74 12.73
C GLN A 115 4.15 25.70 12.91
N PHE A 116 4.54 24.99 11.85
CA PHE A 116 5.50 23.88 11.90
C PHE A 116 6.62 23.99 10.85
N GLN A 117 6.83 25.16 10.25
CA GLN A 117 7.80 25.34 9.15
C GLN A 117 9.27 25.14 9.56
N SER A 118 9.58 25.21 10.85
CA SER A 118 10.91 24.91 11.39
C SER A 118 11.16 23.41 11.55
N ASP A 119 10.12 22.57 11.46
CA ASP A 119 10.21 21.13 11.63
C ASP A 119 10.51 20.47 10.27
N ALA A 120 11.60 19.70 10.21
CA ALA A 120 12.04 19.04 8.99
C ALA A 120 11.10 17.89 8.58
N HIS A 121 10.54 17.16 9.55
CA HIS A 121 9.61 16.07 9.29
C HIS A 121 8.29 16.64 8.74
N PHE A 122 7.80 17.75 9.29
CA PHE A 122 6.60 18.42 8.79
C PHE A 122 6.76 18.86 7.34
N ARG A 123 7.90 19.48 7.01
CA ARG A 123 8.20 19.90 5.63
C ARG A 123 8.28 18.71 4.68
N GLN A 124 8.89 17.61 5.11
CA GLN A 124 8.95 16.38 4.32
C GLN A 124 7.56 15.79 4.09
N SER A 125 6.70 15.76 5.11
CA SER A 125 5.31 15.31 4.96
C SER A 125 4.54 16.18 3.95
N CYS A 126 4.69 17.50 4.02
CA CYS A 126 4.08 18.41 3.06
C CYS A 126 4.60 18.22 1.62
N GLU A 127 5.91 18.03 1.44
CA GLU A 127 6.51 17.74 0.13
C GLU A 127 6.00 16.39 -0.42
N SER A 128 5.87 15.38 0.43
CA SER A 128 5.35 14.07 0.02
C SER A 128 3.87 14.12 -0.37
N LEU A 129 3.08 14.98 0.29
CA LEU A 129 1.68 15.22 -0.08
C LEU A 129 1.59 15.89 -1.44
N ASP A 130 2.38 16.93 -1.68
CA ASP A 130 2.43 17.67 -2.94
C ASP A 130 2.86 16.78 -4.13
N ALA A 131 3.86 15.94 -3.91
CA ALA A 131 4.33 14.98 -4.90
C ALA A 131 3.24 14.00 -5.35
N VAL A 132 2.42 13.50 -4.41
CA VAL A 132 1.33 12.56 -4.72
C VAL A 132 0.13 13.28 -5.35
N MET A 133 -0.13 14.54 -4.98
CA MET A 133 -1.17 15.33 -5.65
C MET A 133 -0.83 15.68 -7.10
N SER A 134 0.45 15.76 -7.42
CA SER A 134 0.94 16.04 -8.78
C SER A 134 0.80 14.85 -9.74
N ILE A 135 0.41 13.68 -9.24
CA ILE A 135 0.11 12.51 -10.06
C ILE A 135 -1.33 12.66 -10.57
N ASP A 136 -1.47 13.10 -11.82
CA ASP A 136 -2.72 12.96 -12.57
C ASP A 136 -2.86 11.49 -12.98
N GLY A 137 -3.99 10.84 -12.70
CA GLY A 137 -4.28 9.41 -12.94
C GLY A 137 -4.28 8.96 -14.41
N SER A 138 -3.48 9.58 -15.28
CA SER A 138 -3.40 9.31 -16.71
C SER A 138 -2.60 8.05 -17.06
N THR A 139 -2.08 7.30 -16.09
CA THR A 139 -1.37 6.03 -16.33
C THR A 139 -2.27 4.79 -16.23
N GLU A 140 -3.59 4.98 -16.18
CA GLU A 140 -4.57 3.90 -16.11
C GLU A 140 -5.32 3.85 -17.45
N GLY A 141 -4.76 3.16 -18.45
CA GLY A 141 -5.38 3.11 -19.78
C GLY A 141 -4.64 2.43 -20.94
N GLU A 142 -3.50 1.76 -20.75
CA GLU A 142 -3.03 0.78 -21.74
C GLU A 142 -3.54 -0.62 -21.36
N GLU A 143 -4.86 -0.77 -21.42
CA GLU A 143 -5.46 -2.06 -21.71
C GLU A 143 -5.04 -2.40 -23.15
N MET A 144 -3.97 -3.18 -23.30
CA MET A 144 -3.71 -3.88 -24.55
C MET A 144 -4.85 -4.88 -24.77
N ALA A 145 -5.95 -4.39 -25.33
CA ALA A 145 -6.91 -5.22 -26.01
C ALA A 145 -6.21 -5.75 -27.28
N THR A 146 -5.40 -6.80 -27.14
CA THR A 146 -5.12 -7.69 -28.26
C THR A 146 -6.46 -8.22 -28.74
N PRO A 147 -6.90 -7.91 -29.98
CA PRO A 147 -8.10 -8.53 -30.51
C PRO A 147 -7.89 -10.05 -30.52
N PRO A 148 -8.88 -10.86 -30.11
CA PRO A 148 -8.79 -12.28 -30.36
C PRO A 148 -8.70 -12.48 -31.87
N GLU A 149 -7.63 -13.14 -32.33
CA GLU A 149 -7.53 -13.74 -33.66
C GLU A 149 -8.70 -14.72 -33.83
N GLY A 150 -9.80 -14.20 -34.35
CA GLY A 150 -10.97 -14.95 -34.77
C GLY A 150 -10.63 -15.70 -36.06
N SER A 151 -10.68 -17.03 -35.94
CA SER A 151 -10.28 -18.00 -36.93
C SER A 151 -10.97 -17.84 -38.28
N SER A 152 -10.21 -18.04 -39.35
CA SER A 152 -10.71 -18.22 -40.71
C SER A 152 -11.76 -19.34 -40.80
N PRO A 153 -12.89 -19.16 -41.48
CA PRO A 153 -13.65 -20.28 -42.01
C PRO A 153 -12.93 -20.79 -43.27
N SER A 154 -12.36 -21.98 -43.16
CA SER A 154 -12.09 -22.83 -44.32
C SER A 154 -13.41 -23.46 -44.74
N ASP A 155 -14.07 -22.92 -45.76
CA ASP A 155 -15.11 -23.65 -46.50
C ASP A 155 -14.49 -24.16 -47.80
N GLY A 156 -14.05 -25.41 -47.74
CA GLY A 156 -13.53 -26.17 -48.86
C GLY A 156 -14.44 -27.36 -49.18
N SER A 157 -15.10 -27.25 -50.35
CA SER A 157 -15.20 -28.30 -51.36
C SER A 157 -16.29 -29.39 -51.28
N GLY A 158 -17.17 -29.39 -52.28
CA GLY A 158 -17.38 -30.56 -53.15
C GLY A 158 -18.69 -31.33 -53.01
N GLY A 159 -19.53 -31.23 -54.04
CA GLY A 159 -20.71 -32.09 -54.30
C GLY A 159 -21.41 -31.68 -55.58
#